data_AF-A0A849J081-F1
#
_entry.id   AF-A0A849J081-F1
#
_cell.length_a   1.000
_cell.length_b   1.000
_cell.length_c   1.000
_cell.angle_alpha   90.00
_cell.angle_beta   90.00
_cell.angle_gamma   90.00
#
_symmetry.space_group_name_H-M   'P 1'
#
loop_
_entity.id
_entity.type
_entity.pdbx_description
1 polymer ?
#
loop_
_entity_poly.entity_id
_entity_poly.type
_entity_poly.pdbx_seq_one_letter_code
_entity_poly.pdbx_strand_id
1 'polypeptide(L)'
;AGLAPEMSGQLRRQEYSSVATVTLAYPDDGFPRPLTGSGFLVPRFPRRVATACTFMDRKWPHLRQPGVTILRVSAGSLGEEWVLGLDDTTLASSVHKTLRTILGVTALPQAVLVQRWPQALPQYRAGHLAWTEAVQRQASALPVPLVLTGASYQGIGLAACLRGGSGAGQKLWERLDRGAPSAAD
;
A
#
# COMPACT_ATOMS: atom_id res chain seq x y z
N ALA A 1 13.59 -6.42 -32.04
CA ALA A 1 12.18 -6.29 -31.60
C ALA A 1 12.10 -6.69 -30.12
N GLY A 2 11.29 -6.00 -29.31
CA GLY A 2 11.14 -6.37 -27.89
C GLY A 2 10.52 -7.77 -27.74
N LEU A 3 10.88 -8.49 -26.67
CA LEU A 3 10.48 -9.88 -26.42
C LEU A 3 8.94 -10.08 -26.32
N ALA A 4 8.21 -9.09 -25.79
CA ALA A 4 6.76 -9.18 -25.55
C ALA A 4 6.09 -7.78 -25.55
N PRO A 5 6.03 -7.08 -26.70
CA PRO A 5 5.57 -5.68 -26.76
C PRO A 5 4.09 -5.51 -26.36
N GLU A 6 3.23 -6.46 -26.75
CA GLU A 6 1.81 -6.43 -26.40
C GLU A 6 1.61 -6.61 -24.89
N MET A 7 2.19 -7.66 -24.29
CA MET A 7 2.13 -7.91 -22.84
C MET A 7 2.67 -6.72 -22.05
N SER A 8 3.79 -6.14 -22.48
CA SER A 8 4.35 -4.93 -21.88
C SER A 8 3.38 -3.74 -21.92
N GLY A 9 2.65 -3.57 -23.04
CA GLY A 9 1.57 -2.59 -23.15
C GLY A 9 0.42 -2.87 -22.18
N GLN A 10 0.03 -4.12 -22.00
CA GLN A 10 -1.03 -4.49 -21.04
C GLN A 10 -0.60 -4.24 -19.59
N LEU A 11 0.64 -4.56 -19.23
CA LEU A 11 1.19 -4.37 -17.88
C LEU A 11 1.28 -2.88 -17.50
N ARG A 12 1.64 -2.02 -18.46
CA ARG A 12 1.70 -0.55 -18.25
C ARG A 12 0.36 0.09 -17.94
N ARG A 13 -0.76 -0.56 -18.29
CA ARG A 13 -2.11 -0.04 -18.01
C ARG A 13 -2.57 -0.28 -16.57
N GLN A 14 -1.80 -1.01 -15.78
CA GLN A 14 -2.14 -1.23 -14.37
C GLN A 14 -2.17 0.12 -13.65
N GLU A 15 -3.32 0.42 -13.08
CA GLU A 15 -3.49 1.62 -12.28
C GLU A 15 -3.02 1.39 -10.85
N TYR A 16 -2.48 2.43 -10.26
CA TYR A 16 -2.04 2.45 -8.88
C TYR A 16 -2.56 3.72 -8.21
N SER A 17 -3.04 3.60 -6.97
CA SER A 17 -3.26 4.77 -6.14
C SER A 17 -1.97 5.14 -5.42
N SER A 18 -1.69 6.43 -5.37
CA SER A 18 -0.66 6.98 -4.50
C SER A 18 -1.24 7.27 -3.12
N VAL A 19 -0.43 7.07 -2.08
CA VAL A 19 -0.81 7.39 -0.70
C VAL A 19 0.32 8.09 0.03
N ALA A 20 -0.03 8.90 1.02
CA ALA A 20 0.90 9.38 2.02
C ALA A 20 0.47 8.85 3.40
N THR A 21 1.42 8.73 4.31
CA THR A 21 1.14 8.42 5.72
C THR A 21 1.80 9.47 6.59
N VAL A 22 1.03 10.00 7.53
CA VAL A 22 1.49 10.97 8.53
C VAL A 22 1.41 10.30 9.89
N THR A 23 2.55 10.11 10.54
CA THR A 23 2.64 9.63 11.91
C THR A 23 2.82 10.82 12.84
N LEU A 24 1.98 10.95 13.86
CA LEU A 24 1.96 12.05 14.80
C LEU A 24 2.03 11.51 16.23
N ALA A 25 2.91 12.10 17.04
CA ALA A 25 3.00 11.84 18.47
C ALA A 25 2.36 13.01 19.23
N TYR A 26 1.37 12.72 20.07
CA TYR A 26 0.68 13.69 20.91
C TYR A 26 0.95 13.39 22.38
N PRO A 27 0.96 14.40 23.25
CA PRO A 27 0.89 14.15 24.68
C PRO A 27 -0.47 13.52 25.03
N ASP A 28 -0.49 12.60 25.99
CA ASP A 28 -1.70 11.86 26.37
C ASP A 28 -2.83 12.78 26.89
N ASP A 29 -2.46 13.85 27.58
CA ASP A 29 -3.38 14.89 28.09
C ASP A 29 -3.90 15.84 27.01
N GLY A 30 -3.43 15.69 25.77
CA GLY A 30 -3.89 16.45 24.62
C GLY A 30 -5.28 16.06 24.12
N PHE A 31 -5.86 14.97 24.65
CA PHE A 31 -7.17 14.45 24.26
C PHE A 31 -8.20 14.63 25.39
N PRO A 32 -9.48 14.87 25.06
CA PRO A 32 -10.53 15.05 26.07
C PRO A 32 -10.82 13.78 26.88
N ARG A 33 -10.45 12.61 26.35
CA ARG A 33 -10.57 11.30 27.00
C ARG A 33 -9.56 10.32 26.41
N PRO A 34 -9.18 9.26 27.14
CA PRO A 34 -8.32 8.20 26.61
C PRO A 34 -8.90 7.58 25.33
N LEU A 35 -8.05 7.37 24.34
CA LEU A 35 -8.44 6.71 23.09
C LEU A 35 -8.68 5.21 23.30
N THR A 36 -9.78 4.72 22.74
CA THR A 36 -10.22 3.31 22.79
C THR A 36 -10.32 2.71 21.40
N GLY A 37 -9.98 1.42 21.26
CA GLY A 37 -9.98 0.71 19.97
C GLY A 37 -8.69 0.87 19.18
N SER A 38 -8.70 0.43 17.92
CA SER A 38 -7.50 0.43 17.05
C SER A 38 -7.39 1.63 16.12
N GLY A 39 -8.42 2.47 16.03
CA GLY A 39 -8.48 3.58 15.07
C GLY A 39 -9.86 3.74 14.43
N PHE A 40 -9.92 4.49 13.32
CA PHE A 40 -11.13 4.74 12.56
C PHE A 40 -10.85 4.94 11.06
N LEU A 41 -11.89 4.80 10.24
CA LEU A 41 -11.88 5.15 8.83
C LEU A 41 -12.59 6.48 8.61
N VAL A 42 -12.14 7.25 7.62
CA VAL A 42 -12.76 8.51 7.23
C VAL A 42 -13.49 8.28 5.90
N PRO A 43 -14.82 8.49 5.84
CA PRO A 43 -15.54 8.38 4.57
C PRO A 43 -14.99 9.40 3.56
N ARG A 44 -15.06 9.05 2.27
CA ARG A 44 -14.60 9.95 1.21
C ARG A 44 -15.50 11.17 1.16
N PHE A 45 -14.90 12.35 1.34
CA PHE A 45 -15.54 13.64 1.16
C PHE A 45 -14.60 14.56 0.39
N PRO A 46 -15.12 15.44 -0.49
CA PRO A 46 -14.30 16.42 -1.16
C PRO A 46 -13.43 17.19 -0.15
N ARG A 47 -12.13 17.31 -0.45
CA ARG A 47 -11.16 18.12 0.32
C ARG A 47 -10.82 17.59 1.73
N ARG A 48 -11.13 16.33 2.07
CA ARG A 48 -10.56 15.68 3.26
C ARG A 48 -9.33 14.88 2.87
N VAL A 49 -8.19 15.19 3.49
CA VAL A 49 -6.91 14.55 3.18
C VAL A 49 -6.82 13.15 3.80
N ALA A 50 -7.31 12.98 5.03
CA ALA A 50 -7.22 11.73 5.78
C ALA A 50 -8.26 10.71 5.32
N THR A 51 -7.84 9.45 5.15
CA THR A 51 -8.69 8.31 4.77
C THR A 51 -8.83 7.29 5.90
N ALA A 52 -7.83 7.19 6.77
CA ALA A 52 -7.86 6.32 7.95
C ALA A 52 -6.92 6.84 9.03
N CYS A 53 -7.23 6.56 10.29
CA CYS A 53 -6.33 6.77 11.42
C CYS A 53 -6.19 5.46 12.20
N THR A 54 -4.96 5.05 12.47
CA THR A 54 -4.63 3.91 13.34
C THR A 54 -4.02 4.44 14.63
N PHE A 55 -4.50 3.93 15.77
CA PHE A 55 -3.94 4.20 17.10
C PHE A 55 -2.81 3.20 17.33
N MET A 56 -1.57 3.60 17.03
CA MET A 56 -0.43 2.69 16.89
C MET A 56 -0.11 2.00 18.22
N ASP A 57 -0.03 2.77 19.29
CA ASP A 57 0.27 2.31 20.65
C ASP A 57 -0.87 1.47 21.28
N ARG A 58 -2.09 1.58 20.76
CA ARG A 58 -3.24 0.74 21.15
C ARG A 58 -3.26 -0.57 20.40
N LYS A 59 -3.03 -0.53 19.08
CA LYS A 59 -3.02 -1.72 18.23
C LYS A 59 -1.78 -2.58 18.46
N TRP A 60 -0.64 -1.96 18.78
CA TRP A 60 0.63 -2.61 19.07
C TRP A 60 1.17 -2.11 20.41
N PRO A 61 0.82 -2.77 21.53
CA PRO A 61 1.18 -2.30 22.88
C PRO A 61 2.68 -2.12 23.13
N HIS A 62 3.55 -2.83 22.39
CA HIS A 62 5.00 -2.69 22.49
C HIS A 62 5.53 -1.36 21.93
N LEU A 63 4.71 -0.59 21.21
CA LEU A 63 5.04 0.77 20.74
C LEU A 63 4.69 1.86 21.77
N ARG A 64 4.09 1.50 22.92
CA ARG A 64 3.68 2.48 23.94
C ARG A 64 4.90 3.17 24.53
N GLN A 65 4.79 4.50 24.66
CA GLN A 65 5.71 5.32 25.42
C GLN A 65 4.92 6.09 26.48
N PRO A 66 5.42 6.20 27.72
CA PRO A 66 4.71 6.93 28.77
C PRO A 66 4.40 8.37 28.39
N GLY A 67 3.14 8.80 28.55
CA GLY A 67 2.70 10.16 28.29
C GLY A 67 2.54 10.51 26.81
N VAL A 68 2.68 9.55 25.90
CA VAL A 68 2.63 9.77 24.44
C VAL A 68 1.63 8.84 23.77
N THR A 69 0.70 9.43 23.02
CA THR A 69 -0.20 8.76 22.11
C THR A 69 0.31 8.86 20.68
N ILE A 70 0.51 7.73 20.01
CA ILE A 70 1.05 7.66 18.64
C ILE A 70 -0.06 7.32 17.66
N LEU A 71 -0.33 8.23 16.72
CA LEU A 71 -1.33 8.08 15.68
C LEU A 71 -0.67 7.98 14.31
N ARG A 72 -1.12 7.05 13.46
CA ARG A 72 -0.74 7.01 12.04
C ARG A 72 -1.97 7.26 11.18
N VAL A 73 -1.90 8.27 10.34
CA VAL A 73 -2.98 8.66 9.44
C VAL A 73 -2.59 8.38 8.00
N SER A 74 -3.43 7.65 7.28
CA SER A 74 -3.33 7.51 5.83
C SER A 74 -3.99 8.70 5.15
N ALA A 75 -3.36 9.18 4.09
CA ALA A 75 -3.79 10.34 3.32
C ALA A 75 -3.75 10.05 1.82
N GLY A 76 -4.74 10.58 1.10
CA GLY A 76 -4.93 10.33 -0.32
C GLY A 76 -5.60 8.99 -0.63
N SER A 77 -6.18 8.94 -1.82
CA SER A 77 -6.86 7.79 -2.41
C SER A 77 -6.72 7.83 -3.94
N LEU A 78 -7.31 6.88 -4.65
CA LEU A 78 -7.27 6.86 -6.11
C LEU A 78 -7.82 8.17 -6.70
N GLY A 79 -7.02 8.85 -7.53
CA GLY A 79 -7.35 10.15 -8.13
C GLY A 79 -7.03 11.36 -7.25
N GLU A 80 -6.36 11.16 -6.12
CA GLU A 80 -5.96 12.22 -5.19
C GLU A 80 -4.43 12.39 -5.11
N GLU A 81 -3.75 12.27 -6.24
CA GLU A 81 -2.29 12.37 -6.35
C GLU A 81 -1.78 13.76 -5.90
N TRP A 82 -2.64 14.78 -5.87
CA TRP A 82 -2.33 16.11 -5.34
C TRP A 82 -1.84 16.06 -3.88
N VAL A 83 -2.21 15.05 -3.10
CA VAL A 83 -1.71 14.84 -1.73
C VAL A 83 -0.19 14.68 -1.69
N LEU A 84 0.41 14.10 -2.74
CA LEU A 84 1.86 13.94 -2.83
C LEU A 84 2.58 15.29 -3.02
N GLY A 85 1.91 16.25 -3.66
CA GLY A 85 2.46 17.58 -3.96
C GLY A 85 2.38 18.57 -2.80
N LEU A 86 1.67 18.25 -1.72
CA LEU A 86 1.68 19.06 -0.50
C LEU A 86 3.04 18.94 0.20
N ASP A 87 3.55 20.04 0.74
CA ASP A 87 4.67 20.00 1.67
C ASP A 87 4.27 19.32 3.00
N ASP A 88 5.26 18.86 3.76
CA ASP A 88 5.06 18.09 4.99
C ASP A 88 4.23 18.86 6.03
N THR A 89 4.49 20.16 6.17
CA THR A 89 3.79 21.02 7.14
C THR A 89 2.33 21.16 6.78
N THR A 90 2.01 21.42 5.51
CA THR A 90 0.64 21.55 5.01
C THR A 90 -0.12 20.23 5.13
N LEU A 91 0.51 19.11 4.79
CA LEU A 91 -0.10 17.78 4.91
C LEU A 91 -0.37 17.43 6.38
N ALA A 92 0.61 17.61 7.26
CA ALA A 92 0.48 17.34 8.69
C ALA A 92 -0.59 18.24 9.35
N SER A 93 -0.64 19.52 8.99
CA SER A 93 -1.65 20.46 9.48
C SER A 93 -3.06 20.05 9.06
N SER A 94 -3.23 19.60 7.81
CA SER A 94 -4.52 19.11 7.29
C SER A 94 -4.99 17.83 7.99
N VAL A 95 -4.05 16.92 8.27
CA VAL A 95 -4.30 15.72 9.07
C VAL A 95 -4.67 16.10 10.51
N HIS A 96 -3.91 16.98 11.16
CA HIS A 96 -4.19 17.43 12.52
C HIS A 96 -5.57 18.09 12.63
N LYS A 97 -5.99 18.91 11.65
CA LYS A 97 -7.35 19.47 11.61
C LYS A 97 -8.41 18.37 11.61
N THR A 98 -8.19 17.29 10.88
CA THR A 98 -9.09 16.13 10.87
C THR A 98 -9.13 15.43 12.23
N LEU A 99 -7.97 15.20 12.85
CA LEU A 99 -7.88 14.59 14.18
C LEU A 99 -8.55 15.46 15.24
N ARG A 100 -8.40 16.79 15.17
CA ARG A 100 -9.10 17.72 16.06
C ARG A 100 -10.62 17.63 15.89
N THR A 101 -11.12 17.54 14.66
CA THR A 101 -12.56 17.39 14.41
C THR A 101 -13.12 16.06 14.94
N ILE A 102 -12.38 14.96 14.79
CA ILE A 102 -12.90 13.60 15.09
C ILE A 102 -12.63 13.19 16.54
N LEU A 103 -11.42 13.43 17.04
CA LEU A 103 -10.96 13.00 18.36
C LEU A 103 -10.98 14.12 19.40
N GLY A 104 -11.19 15.37 18.99
CA GLY A 104 -11.16 16.51 19.90
C GLY A 104 -9.77 16.88 20.42
N VAL A 105 -8.69 16.39 19.80
CA VAL A 105 -7.32 16.72 20.22
C VAL A 105 -7.08 18.22 20.14
N THR A 106 -6.58 18.81 21.23
CA THR A 106 -6.31 20.25 21.34
C THR A 106 -4.82 20.56 21.33
N ALA A 107 -4.00 19.63 21.84
CA ALA A 107 -2.55 19.75 21.79
C ALA A 107 -2.02 19.65 20.35
N LEU A 108 -0.91 20.35 20.10
CA LEU A 108 -0.11 20.14 18.90
C LEU A 108 0.70 18.84 19.01
N PRO A 109 1.00 18.16 17.88
CA PRO A 109 1.87 17.01 17.90
C PRO A 109 3.30 17.43 18.29
N GLN A 110 3.94 16.66 19.17
CA GLN A 110 5.34 16.86 19.58
C GLN A 110 6.32 16.37 18.52
N ALA A 111 5.91 15.41 17.70
CA ALA A 111 6.69 14.91 16.58
C ALA A 111 5.77 14.54 15.41
N VAL A 112 6.28 14.73 14.20
CA VAL A 112 5.60 14.42 12.95
C VAL A 112 6.56 13.72 12.01
N LEU A 113 6.11 12.64 11.38
CA LEU A 113 6.82 11.95 10.31
C LEU A 113 5.88 11.78 9.12
N VAL A 114 6.26 12.35 7.97
CA VAL A 114 5.53 12.20 6.71
C VAL A 114 6.28 11.21 5.81
N GLN A 115 5.56 10.23 5.26
CA GLN A 115 6.08 9.29 4.28
C GLN A 115 5.16 9.25 3.07
N ARG A 116 5.74 9.29 1.86
CA ARG A 116 4.99 9.29 0.60
C ARG A 116 5.25 8.00 -0.16
N TRP A 117 4.21 7.48 -0.78
CA TRP A 117 4.21 6.21 -1.51
C TRP A 117 3.54 6.42 -2.87
N PRO A 118 4.28 6.94 -3.86
CA PRO A 118 3.76 7.12 -5.22
C PRO A 118 3.47 5.76 -5.86
N GLN A 119 2.33 5.64 -6.53
CA GLN A 119 1.90 4.43 -7.25
C GLN A 119 2.03 3.13 -6.42
N ALA A 120 1.68 3.18 -5.14
CA ALA A 120 2.00 2.12 -4.19
C ALA A 120 0.97 0.98 -4.15
N LEU A 121 -0.30 1.27 -4.41
CA LEU A 121 -1.38 0.30 -4.25
C LEU A 121 -2.03 0.02 -5.61
N PRO A 122 -1.79 -1.16 -6.23
CA PRO A 122 -2.42 -1.52 -7.48
C PRO A 122 -3.94 -1.59 -7.33
N GLN A 123 -4.66 -1.11 -8.34
CA GLN A 123 -6.12 -1.05 -8.34
C GLN A 123 -6.70 -2.23 -9.13
N TYR A 124 -7.50 -3.06 -8.47
CA TYR A 124 -8.16 -4.20 -9.11
C TYR A 124 -9.53 -3.76 -9.63
N ARG A 125 -9.57 -3.34 -10.89
CA ARG A 125 -10.81 -2.92 -11.55
C ARG A 125 -11.61 -4.11 -12.08
N ALA A 126 -12.83 -3.85 -12.54
CA ALA A 126 -13.58 -4.84 -13.31
C ALA A 126 -12.71 -5.36 -14.46
N GLY A 127 -12.64 -6.69 -14.62
CA GLY A 127 -11.76 -7.35 -15.58
C GLY A 127 -10.36 -7.69 -15.08
N HIS A 128 -9.98 -7.37 -13.83
CA HIS A 128 -8.65 -7.65 -13.26
C HIS A 128 -8.24 -9.12 -13.36
N LEU A 129 -9.15 -10.05 -13.08
CA LEU A 129 -8.88 -11.48 -13.16
C LEU A 129 -8.60 -11.92 -14.61
N ALA A 130 -9.46 -11.50 -15.55
CA ALA A 130 -9.27 -11.80 -16.97
C ALA A 130 -7.97 -11.20 -17.52
N TRP A 131 -7.63 -9.97 -17.11
CA TRP A 131 -6.34 -9.35 -17.44
C TRP A 131 -5.17 -10.16 -16.86
N THR A 132 -5.24 -10.54 -15.58
CA THR A 132 -4.19 -11.34 -14.92
C THR A 132 -3.98 -12.66 -15.66
N GLU A 133 -5.05 -13.37 -15.99
CA GLU A 133 -4.96 -14.62 -16.75
C GLU A 133 -4.36 -14.42 -18.14
N ALA A 134 -4.76 -13.35 -18.86
CA ALA A 134 -4.24 -13.04 -20.17
C ALA A 134 -2.72 -12.79 -20.15
N VAL A 135 -2.23 -11.95 -19.24
CA VAL A 135 -0.79 -11.65 -19.15
C VAL A 135 0.02 -12.86 -18.67
N GLN A 136 -0.55 -13.72 -17.81
CA GLN A 136 0.09 -14.98 -17.40
C GLN A 136 0.19 -15.99 -18.54
N ARG A 137 -0.85 -16.11 -19.38
CA ARG A 137 -0.80 -16.93 -20.60
C ARG A 137 0.25 -16.42 -21.57
N GLN A 138 0.30 -15.10 -21.80
CA GLN A 138 1.31 -14.48 -22.66
C GLN A 138 2.73 -14.73 -22.13
N ALA A 139 2.97 -14.53 -20.83
CA ALA A 139 4.27 -14.82 -20.21
C ALA A 139 4.66 -16.30 -20.36
N SER A 140 3.70 -17.21 -20.23
CA SER A 140 3.94 -18.64 -20.37
C SER A 140 4.27 -19.06 -21.80
N ALA A 141 3.79 -18.33 -22.81
CA ALA A 141 4.06 -18.61 -24.22
C ALA A 141 5.42 -18.09 -24.71
N LEU A 142 6.17 -17.33 -23.88
CA LEU A 142 7.48 -16.83 -24.25
C LEU A 142 8.53 -17.95 -24.30
N PRO A 143 9.55 -17.84 -25.19
CA PRO A 143 10.63 -18.82 -25.29
C PRO A 143 11.59 -18.78 -24.09
N VAL A 144 11.47 -17.77 -23.23
CA VAL A 144 12.23 -17.65 -21.98
C VAL A 144 11.35 -18.02 -20.79
N PRO A 145 11.90 -18.66 -19.75
CA PRO A 145 11.15 -19.00 -18.55
C PRO A 145 10.83 -17.73 -17.76
N LEU A 146 9.61 -17.23 -17.93
CA LEU A 146 9.08 -16.06 -17.22
C LEU A 146 7.82 -16.44 -16.43
N VAL A 147 7.73 -15.98 -15.17
CA VAL A 147 6.53 -16.09 -14.34
C VAL A 147 6.26 -14.73 -13.71
N LEU A 148 5.02 -14.25 -13.83
CA LEU A 148 4.60 -12.96 -13.25
C LEU A 148 4.06 -13.18 -11.84
N THR A 149 4.47 -12.35 -10.88
CA THR A 149 4.00 -12.42 -9.48
C THR A 149 4.12 -11.08 -8.77
N GLY A 150 3.52 -10.96 -7.59
CA GLY A 150 3.52 -9.76 -6.75
C GLY A 150 2.14 -9.14 -6.56
N ALA A 151 2.12 -7.95 -5.95
CA ALA A 151 0.91 -7.28 -5.46
C ALA A 151 -0.08 -6.90 -6.56
N SER A 152 0.33 -6.86 -7.83
CA SER A 152 -0.54 -6.47 -8.94
C SER A 152 -1.35 -7.62 -9.52
N TYR A 153 -1.21 -8.85 -9.03
CA TYR A 153 -1.86 -10.01 -9.62
C TYR A 153 -2.93 -10.60 -8.70
N GLN A 154 -2.54 -11.51 -7.79
CA GLN A 154 -3.48 -12.36 -7.04
C GLN A 154 -3.67 -11.92 -5.58
N GLY A 155 -3.52 -10.64 -5.29
CA GLY A 155 -3.72 -10.06 -3.97
C GLY A 155 -2.62 -9.07 -3.58
N ILE A 156 -3.04 -7.95 -2.99
CA ILE A 156 -2.15 -6.84 -2.59
C ILE A 156 -1.42 -7.15 -1.27
N GLY A 157 -2.09 -7.89 -0.37
CA GLY A 157 -1.59 -8.13 0.98
C GLY A 157 -0.33 -8.99 1.03
N LEU A 158 0.51 -8.77 2.05
CA LEU A 158 1.79 -9.46 2.22
C LEU A 158 1.68 -10.98 2.10
N ALA A 159 0.69 -11.60 2.75
CA ALA A 159 0.49 -13.04 2.69
C ALA A 159 0.18 -13.55 1.26
N ALA A 160 -0.55 -12.76 0.45
CA ALA A 160 -0.81 -13.10 -0.94
C ALA A 160 0.46 -12.97 -1.79
N CYS A 161 1.23 -11.89 -1.60
CA CYS A 161 2.51 -11.71 -2.27
C CYS A 161 3.52 -12.82 -1.92
N LEU A 162 3.58 -13.25 -0.65
CA LEU A 162 4.44 -14.35 -0.22
C LEU A 162 4.04 -15.67 -0.91
N ARG A 163 2.76 -16.05 -0.86
CA ARG A 163 2.28 -17.24 -1.55
C ARG A 163 2.54 -17.18 -3.06
N GLY A 164 2.24 -16.05 -3.68
CA GLY A 164 2.47 -15.82 -5.10
C GLY A 164 3.96 -15.89 -5.46
N GLY A 165 4.85 -15.37 -4.62
CA GLY A 165 6.29 -15.39 -4.81
C GLY A 165 6.86 -16.80 -4.72
N SER A 166 6.52 -17.53 -3.65
CA SER A 166 6.94 -18.92 -3.47
C SER A 166 6.45 -19.82 -4.61
N GLY A 167 5.17 -19.70 -4.98
CA GLY A 167 4.61 -20.46 -6.10
C GLY A 167 5.24 -20.11 -7.46
N ALA A 168 5.60 -18.84 -7.68
CA ALA A 168 6.31 -18.44 -8.89
C ALA A 168 7.73 -19.00 -8.95
N GLY A 169 8.45 -19.00 -7.81
CA GLY A 169 9.78 -19.60 -7.70
C GLY A 169 9.76 -21.10 -8.03
N GLN A 170 8.80 -21.84 -7.49
CA GLN A 170 8.63 -23.27 -7.80
C GLN A 170 8.33 -23.50 -9.29
N LYS A 171 7.39 -22.76 -9.89
CA LYS A 171 7.07 -22.87 -11.32
C LYS A 171 8.28 -22.56 -12.21
N LEU A 172 9.07 -21.55 -11.83
CA LEU A 172 10.27 -21.18 -12.57
C LEU A 172 11.33 -22.28 -12.48
N TRP A 173 11.56 -22.83 -11.28
CA TRP A 173 12.47 -23.95 -11.05
C TRP A 173 12.14 -25.14 -11.94
N GLU A 174 10.88 -25.60 -11.94
CA GLU A 174 10.43 -26.72 -12.77
C GLU A 174 10.57 -26.45 -14.28
N ARG A 175 10.43 -25.20 -14.73
CA ARG A 175 10.63 -24.84 -16.15
C ARG A 175 12.10 -24.88 -16.56
N LEU A 176 12.99 -24.43 -15.69
CA LEU A 176 14.43 -24.48 -15.92
C LEU A 176 14.95 -25.92 -15.92
N ASP A 177 14.46 -26.74 -14.98
CA ASP A 177 14.85 -28.14 -14.86
C ASP A 177 14.41 -28.97 -16.08
N ARG A 178 13.20 -28.73 -16.60
CA ARG A 178 12.72 -29.33 -17.87
C ARG A 178 13.46 -28.84 -19.12
N GLY A 179 14.25 -27.78 -19.02
CA GLY A 179 15.05 -27.21 -20.11
C GLY A 179 16.54 -27.58 -20.05
N ALA A 180 16.98 -28.28 -19.00
CA ALA A 180 18.35 -28.78 -18.92
C ALA A 180 18.53 -29.96 -19.90
N PRO A 181 19.62 -29.99 -20.70
CA PRO A 181 19.95 -31.18 -21.46
C PRO A 181 20.11 -32.36 -20.50
N SER A 182 19.52 -33.50 -20.84
CA SER A 182 19.72 -34.75 -20.12
C SER A 182 21.22 -35.03 -20.06
N ALA A 183 21.76 -35.46 -18.91
CA ALA A 183 23.16 -35.88 -18.78
C ALA A 183 23.49 -37.18 -19.54
N ALA A 184 22.65 -37.57 -20.51
CA ALA A 184 22.75 -38.77 -21.33
C ALA A 184 22.82 -38.47 -22.84
N ASP A 185 22.96 -37.21 -23.26
CA ASP A 185 23.40 -36.81 -24.61
C ASP A 185 24.88 -36.38 -24.59
#